data_AF-M7SZ61-F1
#
_entry.id   AF-M7SZ61-F1
#
_cell.length_a   1.000
_cell.length_b   1.000
_cell.length_c   1.000
_cell.angle_alpha   90.00
_cell.angle_beta   90.00
_cell.angle_gamma   90.00
#
_symmetry.space_group_name_H-M   'P 1'
#
loop_
_entity.id
_entity.type
_entity.pdbx_description
1 polymer ?
#
loop_
_entity_poly.entity_id
_entity_poly.type
_entity_poly.pdbx_seq_one_letter_code
_entity_poly.pdbx_strand_id
1 'polypeptide(L)'
;MPPQWISACDEWLKQQSPKHRKLVHYQISCLIYLSKRMNMIGKKRFWKDTGSLIQDAIIDGLHFDASSSCTDSPYMREMKTRIWAVIREVDLQNLFESGLPSLLYNIQPSVGAPANLDDEDFDEKSKKLPEAKPLNQHTFTSYQVHSARSWSLRLEISQRLFSPRGANPLSYEDILRYTHEVTQAIDDIPSWDANGAKEEDSPARISAVTYTYLHFQLKELREISFE
;
A
#
# COMPACT_ATOMS: atom_id res chain seq x y z
N MET A 1 -16.47 3.46 11.65
CA MET A 1 -17.07 4.77 11.30
C MET A 1 -18.52 4.55 10.91
N PRO A 2 -19.48 5.32 11.45
CA PRO A 2 -20.89 5.18 11.07
C PRO A 2 -21.09 5.35 9.54
N PRO A 3 -21.92 4.52 8.88
CA PRO A 3 -22.12 4.55 7.42
C PRO A 3 -22.54 5.92 6.86
N GLN A 4 -23.25 6.72 7.66
CA GLN A 4 -23.66 8.08 7.29
C GLN A 4 -22.47 9.00 6.99
N TRP A 5 -21.37 8.90 7.74
CA TRP A 5 -20.18 9.72 7.52
C TRP A 5 -19.43 9.29 6.27
N ILE A 6 -19.38 7.97 6.00
CA ILE A 6 -18.82 7.43 4.77
C ILE A 6 -19.58 7.99 3.56
N SER A 7 -20.92 7.99 3.63
CA SER A 7 -21.76 8.54 2.56
C SER A 7 -21.57 10.04 2.39
N ALA A 8 -21.49 10.80 3.49
CA ALA A 8 -21.29 12.25 3.44
C ALA A 8 -19.94 12.62 2.81
N CYS A 9 -18.86 11.94 3.21
CA CYS A 9 -17.53 12.17 2.64
C CYS A 9 -17.46 11.74 1.15
N ASP A 10 -18.10 10.63 0.79
CA ASP A 10 -18.19 10.15 -0.60
C ASP A 10 -18.94 11.15 -1.50
N GLU A 11 -20.03 11.71 -1.00
CA GLU A 11 -20.80 12.72 -1.72
C GLU A 11 -20.03 14.04 -1.86
N TRP A 12 -19.39 14.50 -0.79
CA TRP A 12 -18.51 15.66 -0.83
C TRP A 12 -17.39 15.50 -1.85
N LEU A 13 -16.78 14.32 -1.94
CA LEU A 13 -15.68 14.05 -2.87
C LEU A 13 -16.16 14.12 -4.33
N LYS A 14 -17.36 13.61 -4.64
CA LYS A 14 -17.95 13.68 -6.00
C LYS A 14 -18.23 15.10 -6.48
N GLN A 15 -18.44 16.03 -5.55
CA GLN A 15 -18.67 17.44 -5.86
C GLN A 15 -17.36 18.19 -6.15
N GLN A 16 -16.20 17.59 -5.88
CA GLN A 16 -14.91 18.23 -6.12
C GLN A 16 -14.55 18.21 -7.60
N SER A 17 -13.83 19.25 -8.05
CA SER A 17 -13.42 19.35 -9.44
C SER A 17 -12.33 18.32 -9.78
N PRO A 18 -12.51 17.51 -10.84
CA PRO A 18 -11.46 16.57 -11.27
C PRO A 18 -10.24 17.28 -11.89
N LYS A 19 -10.34 18.59 -12.21
CA LYS A 19 -9.25 19.35 -12.84
C LYS A 19 -8.16 19.81 -11.86
N HIS A 20 -8.48 19.92 -10.57
CA HIS A 20 -7.59 20.52 -9.57
C HIS A 20 -7.45 19.59 -8.35
N ARG A 21 -7.13 18.32 -8.62
CA ARG A 21 -6.97 17.34 -7.57
C ARG A 21 -5.67 17.61 -6.81
N LYS A 22 -5.83 18.01 -5.55
CA LYS A 22 -4.77 18.11 -4.54
C LYS A 22 -4.61 16.81 -3.76
N LEU A 23 -3.48 16.69 -3.08
CA LEU A 23 -3.13 15.59 -2.17
C LEU A 23 -4.27 15.18 -1.21
N VAL A 24 -4.97 16.17 -0.62
CA VAL A 24 -6.07 15.94 0.33
C VAL A 24 -7.21 15.11 -0.27
N HIS A 25 -7.47 15.22 -1.56
CA HIS A 25 -8.51 14.42 -2.21
C HIS A 25 -8.12 12.94 -2.22
N TYR A 26 -6.85 12.62 -2.50
CA TYR A 26 -6.37 11.24 -2.42
C TYR A 26 -6.39 10.70 -0.99
N GLN A 27 -5.99 11.51 -0.01
CA GLN A 27 -6.07 11.13 1.41
C GLN A 27 -7.51 10.75 1.78
N ILE A 28 -8.48 11.60 1.41
CA ILE A 28 -9.91 11.37 1.64
C ILE A 28 -10.39 10.13 0.85
N SER A 29 -10.00 9.97 -0.41
CA SER A 29 -10.34 8.80 -1.22
C SER A 29 -9.84 7.49 -0.59
N CYS A 30 -8.59 7.43 -0.15
CA CYS A 30 -8.02 6.28 0.53
C CYS A 30 -8.78 5.98 1.84
N LEU A 31 -9.06 6.99 2.66
CA LEU A 31 -9.79 6.82 3.93
C LEU A 31 -11.24 6.35 3.71
N ILE A 32 -11.95 6.91 2.74
CA ILE A 32 -13.30 6.48 2.36
C ILE A 32 -13.26 5.04 1.87
N TYR A 33 -12.28 4.69 1.03
CA TYR A 33 -12.13 3.35 0.48
C TYR A 33 -11.89 2.32 1.59
N LEU A 34 -10.93 2.58 2.48
CA LEU A 34 -10.66 1.72 3.64
C LEU A 34 -11.90 1.61 4.54
N SER A 35 -12.60 2.72 4.78
CA SER A 35 -13.84 2.71 5.56
C SER A 35 -14.92 1.86 4.91
N LYS A 36 -15.14 1.97 3.59
CA LYS A 36 -16.08 1.13 2.84
C LYS A 36 -15.69 -0.35 2.93
N ARG A 37 -14.40 -0.68 2.82
CA ARG A 37 -13.89 -2.05 2.97
C ARG A 37 -14.14 -2.61 4.36
N MET A 38 -13.73 -1.92 5.41
CA MET A 38 -13.91 -2.38 6.79
C MET A 38 -15.38 -2.60 7.16
N ASN A 39 -16.30 -1.87 6.53
CA ASN A 39 -17.74 -2.00 6.73
C ASN A 39 -18.44 -2.84 5.65
N MET A 40 -17.68 -3.46 4.73
CA MET A 40 -18.20 -4.27 3.62
C MET A 40 -19.23 -3.55 2.72
N ILE A 41 -19.16 -2.23 2.65
CA ILE A 41 -20.10 -1.39 1.88
C ILE A 41 -19.71 -1.41 0.41
N GLY A 42 -20.56 -2.00 -0.43
CA GLY A 42 -20.38 -1.97 -1.88
C GLY A 42 -19.24 -2.87 -2.38
N LYS A 43 -18.99 -4.02 -1.73
CA LYS A 43 -17.92 -4.99 -2.06
C LYS A 43 -17.65 -5.20 -3.56
N LYS A 44 -18.72 -5.33 -4.37
CA LYS A 44 -18.61 -5.54 -5.83
C LYS A 44 -17.92 -4.39 -6.59
N ARG A 45 -17.76 -3.22 -5.95
CA ARG A 45 -17.13 -2.03 -6.53
C ARG A 45 -15.67 -1.87 -6.16
N PHE A 46 -15.14 -2.61 -5.18
CA PHE A 46 -13.77 -2.38 -4.67
C PHE A 46 -12.72 -2.39 -5.77
N TRP A 47 -12.72 -3.39 -6.64
CA TRP A 47 -11.78 -3.46 -7.77
C TRP A 47 -11.91 -2.27 -8.74
N LYS A 48 -13.15 -1.87 -9.06
CA LYS A 48 -13.40 -0.71 -9.93
C LYS A 48 -12.94 0.59 -9.28
N ASP A 49 -13.27 0.78 -8.00
CA ASP A 49 -12.96 1.99 -7.23
C ASP A 49 -11.44 2.16 -7.12
N THR A 50 -10.71 1.08 -6.85
CA THR A 50 -9.24 1.13 -6.79
C THR A 50 -8.60 1.33 -8.16
N GLY A 51 -9.12 0.69 -9.20
CA GLY A 51 -8.66 0.92 -10.58
C GLY A 51 -8.82 2.38 -11.02
N SER A 52 -9.92 3.04 -10.65
CA SER A 52 -10.11 4.47 -10.88
C SER A 52 -9.08 5.31 -10.11
N LEU A 53 -8.84 4.97 -8.84
CA LEU A 53 -7.89 5.68 -7.99
C LEU A 53 -6.45 5.56 -8.50
N ILE A 54 -6.07 4.41 -9.05
CA ILE A 54 -4.79 4.20 -9.74
C ILE A 54 -4.67 5.08 -10.97
N GLN A 55 -5.68 5.09 -11.85
CA GLN A 55 -5.66 5.91 -13.06
C GLN A 55 -5.50 7.39 -12.71
N ASP A 56 -6.27 7.86 -11.73
CA ASP A 56 -6.19 9.22 -11.22
C ASP A 56 -4.78 9.53 -10.69
N ALA A 57 -4.21 8.67 -9.86
CA ALA A 57 -2.86 8.84 -9.33
C ALA A 57 -1.77 8.84 -10.42
N ILE A 58 -1.97 8.06 -11.48
CA ILE A 58 -1.06 8.04 -12.64
C ILE A 58 -1.13 9.34 -13.42
N ILE A 59 -2.34 9.81 -13.73
CA ILE A 59 -2.57 11.08 -14.46
C ILE A 59 -1.92 12.25 -13.72
N ASP A 60 -2.06 12.29 -12.39
CA ASP A 60 -1.51 13.37 -11.56
C ASP A 60 -0.03 13.12 -11.16
N GLY A 61 0.60 12.06 -11.68
CA GLY A 61 2.04 11.81 -11.58
C GLY A 61 2.55 11.25 -10.25
N LEU A 62 1.70 10.68 -9.40
CA LEU A 62 2.09 10.14 -8.09
C LEU A 62 3.03 8.91 -8.18
N HIS A 63 2.98 8.19 -9.30
CA HIS A 63 3.78 6.99 -9.58
C HIS A 63 5.22 7.28 -10.04
N PHE A 64 5.56 8.56 -10.26
CA PHE A 64 6.83 8.99 -10.82
C PHE A 64 7.52 9.99 -9.89
N ASP A 65 8.74 9.69 -9.45
CA ASP A 65 9.55 10.66 -8.71
C ASP A 65 10.27 11.58 -9.71
N ALA A 66 9.68 12.74 -9.96
CA ALA A 66 10.30 13.79 -10.75
C ALA A 66 11.29 14.61 -9.92
N SER A 67 12.20 13.94 -9.19
CA SER A 67 13.20 14.57 -8.32
C SER A 67 14.05 15.64 -9.03
N SER A 68 14.14 15.57 -10.36
CA SER A 68 14.79 16.57 -11.23
C SER A 68 13.89 17.75 -11.65
N SER A 69 12.55 17.62 -11.60
CA SER A 69 11.62 18.73 -11.83
C SER A 69 11.29 19.39 -10.50
N CYS A 70 12.01 20.48 -10.20
CA CYS A 70 12.15 21.14 -8.90
C CYS A 70 10.87 21.79 -8.29
N THR A 71 9.66 21.31 -8.60
CA THR A 71 8.40 21.97 -8.19
C THR A 71 7.89 21.51 -6.83
N ASP A 72 8.05 20.22 -6.48
CA ASP A 72 7.52 19.68 -5.23
C ASP A 72 8.49 19.88 -4.06
N SER A 73 7.97 20.35 -2.92
CA SER A 73 8.71 20.36 -1.66
C SER A 73 9.05 18.93 -1.21
N PRO A 74 10.09 18.73 -0.37
CA PRO A 74 10.42 17.42 0.17
C PRO A 74 9.24 16.74 0.87
N TYR A 75 8.45 17.50 1.63
CA TYR A 75 7.22 17.02 2.26
C TYR A 75 6.20 16.54 1.23
N MET A 76 5.92 17.35 0.19
CA MET A 76 4.94 16.97 -0.84
C MET A 76 5.35 15.68 -1.56
N ARG A 77 6.64 15.52 -1.84
CA ARG A 77 7.19 14.32 -2.49
C ARG A 77 7.02 13.07 -1.63
N GLU A 78 7.36 13.16 -0.34
CA GLU A 78 7.19 12.06 0.59
C GLU A 78 5.70 11.71 0.77
N MET A 79 4.82 12.71 0.88
CA MET A 79 3.39 12.47 0.99
C MET A 79 2.78 11.82 -0.26
N LYS A 80 3.21 12.24 -1.47
CA LYS A 80 2.82 11.58 -2.72
C LYS A 80 3.29 10.13 -2.75
N THR A 81 4.53 9.87 -2.31
CA THR A 81 5.13 8.54 -2.23
C THR A 81 4.35 7.63 -1.28
N ARG A 82 3.99 8.13 -0.08
CA ARG A 82 3.15 7.41 0.89
C ARG A 82 1.76 7.11 0.35
N ILE A 83 1.10 8.08 -0.28
CA ILE A 83 -0.24 7.87 -0.86
C ILE A 83 -0.18 6.86 -2.01
N TRP A 84 0.81 6.96 -2.89
CA TRP A 84 1.02 5.98 -3.95
C TRP A 84 1.21 4.57 -3.38
N ALA A 85 2.00 4.44 -2.30
CA ALA A 85 2.20 3.18 -1.61
C ALA A 85 0.89 2.61 -1.04
N VAL A 86 -0.03 3.44 -0.50
CA VAL A 86 -1.35 2.98 -0.06
C VAL A 86 -2.21 2.53 -1.24
N ILE A 87 -2.31 3.34 -2.29
CA ILE A 87 -3.17 3.06 -3.46
C ILE A 87 -2.80 1.73 -4.11
N ARG A 88 -1.51 1.50 -4.33
CA ARG A 88 -1.03 0.24 -4.93
C ARG A 88 -1.28 -0.95 -4.01
N GLU A 89 -1.13 -0.77 -2.70
CA GLU A 89 -1.32 -1.84 -1.72
C GLU A 89 -2.76 -2.33 -1.67
N VAL A 90 -3.73 -1.40 -1.63
CA VAL A 90 -5.14 -1.77 -1.63
C VAL A 90 -5.59 -2.42 -2.95
N ASP A 91 -4.94 -2.06 -4.06
CA ASP A 91 -5.18 -2.69 -5.35
C ASP A 91 -4.70 -4.13 -5.36
N LEU A 92 -3.47 -4.36 -4.95
CA LEU A 92 -2.87 -5.68 -4.85
C LEU A 92 -3.70 -6.60 -3.94
N GLN A 93 -4.22 -6.07 -2.83
CA GLN A 93 -5.15 -6.80 -1.98
C GLN A 93 -6.43 -7.22 -2.72
N ASN A 94 -6.99 -6.38 -3.61
CA ASN A 94 -8.15 -6.79 -4.42
C ASN A 94 -7.79 -7.91 -5.42
N LEU A 95 -6.56 -7.92 -5.95
CA LEU A 95 -6.12 -8.97 -6.88
C LEU A 95 -6.17 -10.33 -6.20
N PHE A 96 -5.64 -10.44 -4.98
CA PHE A 96 -5.65 -11.69 -4.22
C PHE A 96 -7.05 -12.09 -3.77
N GLU A 97 -7.89 -11.15 -3.34
CA GLU A 97 -9.25 -11.47 -2.87
C GLU A 97 -10.23 -11.81 -4.00
N SER A 98 -10.05 -11.24 -5.19
CA SER A 98 -11.02 -11.37 -6.29
C SER A 98 -10.49 -12.11 -7.52
N GLY A 99 -9.18 -12.41 -7.57
CA GLY A 99 -8.53 -13.03 -8.73
C GLY A 99 -8.58 -12.18 -10.00
N LEU A 100 -8.66 -10.85 -9.84
CA LEU A 100 -8.81 -9.90 -10.96
C LEU A 100 -7.44 -9.30 -11.33
N PRO A 101 -7.23 -8.89 -12.60
CA PRO A 101 -5.98 -8.27 -13.02
C PRO A 101 -5.87 -6.81 -12.57
N SER A 102 -4.63 -6.29 -12.51
CA SER A 102 -4.32 -4.89 -12.21
C SER A 102 -3.78 -4.15 -13.43
N LEU A 103 -3.96 -2.83 -13.44
CA LEU A 103 -3.25 -1.93 -14.36
C LEU A 103 -1.74 -1.89 -14.08
N LEU A 104 -1.34 -2.17 -12.83
CA LEU A 104 0.04 -2.06 -12.37
C LEU A 104 0.97 -3.13 -12.98
N TYR A 105 0.44 -4.18 -13.60
CA TYR A 105 1.24 -5.20 -14.30
C TYR A 105 2.09 -4.65 -15.44
N ASN A 106 1.67 -3.54 -16.04
CA ASN A 106 2.37 -2.94 -17.19
C ASN A 106 2.94 -1.55 -16.87
N ILE A 107 2.99 -1.19 -15.59
CA ILE A 107 3.45 0.12 -15.14
C ILE A 107 4.69 -0.08 -14.30
N GLN A 108 5.79 0.53 -14.73
CA GLN A 108 7.01 0.57 -13.95
C GLN A 108 7.09 1.91 -13.21
N PRO A 109 6.68 1.97 -11.92
CA PRO A 109 6.80 3.20 -11.15
C PRO A 109 8.28 3.55 -10.96
N SER A 110 8.64 4.81 -11.13
CA SER A 110 9.99 5.31 -10.79
C SER A 110 10.08 5.79 -9.34
N VAL A 111 8.93 5.92 -8.66
CA VAL A 111 8.89 6.30 -7.24
C VAL A 111 9.37 5.16 -6.35
N GLY A 112 10.25 5.49 -5.41
CA GLY A 112 10.81 4.55 -4.44
C GLY A 112 9.85 4.15 -3.32
N ALA A 113 10.38 3.43 -2.32
CA ALA A 113 9.67 3.17 -1.08
C ALA A 113 9.56 4.46 -0.24
N PRO A 114 8.49 4.62 0.56
CA PRO A 114 8.42 5.68 1.56
C PRO A 114 9.61 5.65 2.53
N ALA A 115 9.97 6.81 3.07
CA ALA A 115 11.00 6.88 4.10
C ALA A 115 10.45 6.45 5.47
N ASN A 116 11.24 5.73 6.26
CA ASN A 116 10.87 5.32 7.62
C ASN A 116 10.96 6.50 8.59
N LEU A 117 9.96 7.37 8.56
CA LEU A 117 9.88 8.62 9.33
C LEU A 117 8.54 8.71 10.04
N ASP A 118 8.53 9.27 11.25
CA ASP A 118 7.29 9.64 11.92
C ASP A 118 6.76 10.97 11.36
N ASP A 119 5.44 11.14 11.39
CA ASP A 119 4.78 12.32 10.83
C ASP A 119 5.17 13.61 11.54
N GLU A 120 5.57 13.51 12.81
CA GLU A 120 6.02 14.65 13.62
C GLU A 120 7.47 15.08 13.31
N ASP A 121 8.24 14.26 12.57
CA ASP A 121 9.66 14.55 12.30
C ASP A 121 9.84 15.60 11.18
N PHE A 122 8.80 15.87 10.37
CA PHE A 122 8.87 16.79 9.23
C PHE A 122 7.48 17.33 8.81
N ASP A 123 7.48 18.49 8.17
CA ASP A 123 6.26 19.22 7.80
C ASP A 123 6.40 19.96 6.46
N GLU A 124 5.35 20.69 6.05
CA GLU A 124 5.33 21.48 4.81
C GLU A 124 6.46 22.53 4.71
N LYS A 125 7.04 22.95 5.84
CA LYS A 125 8.11 23.95 5.90
C LYS A 125 9.51 23.32 5.83
N SER A 126 9.59 22.00 5.89
CA SER A 126 10.84 21.25 5.90
C SER A 126 11.56 21.35 4.54
N LYS A 127 12.78 21.90 4.57
CA LYS A 127 13.61 22.11 3.37
C LYS A 127 14.32 20.86 2.87
N LYS A 128 14.38 19.82 3.69
CA LYS A 128 14.91 18.48 3.38
C LYS A 128 14.19 17.47 4.27
N LEU A 129 14.12 16.22 3.82
CA LEU A 129 13.67 15.15 4.69
C LEU A 129 14.73 14.87 5.76
N PRO A 130 14.32 14.55 7.00
CA PRO A 130 15.22 14.02 8.01
C PRO A 130 15.78 12.65 7.57
N GLU A 131 16.82 12.20 8.25
CA GLU A 131 17.38 10.87 8.01
C GLU A 131 16.37 9.79 8.40
N ALA A 132 16.15 8.82 7.51
CA ALA A 132 15.22 7.73 7.76
C ALA A 132 15.68 6.89 8.95
N LYS A 133 14.75 6.56 9.84
CA LYS A 133 15.02 5.71 11.00
C LYS A 133 15.39 4.29 10.54
N PRO A 134 16.29 3.59 11.25
CA PRO A 134 16.60 2.20 10.98
C PRO A 134 15.34 1.32 10.87
N LEU A 135 15.36 0.31 10.00
CA LEU A 135 14.16 -0.52 9.75
C LEU A 135 13.71 -1.33 10.98
N ASN A 136 14.63 -1.61 11.91
CA ASN A 136 14.35 -2.26 13.19
C ASN A 136 13.71 -1.30 14.23
N GLN A 137 13.59 -0.01 13.91
CA GLN A 137 12.85 0.96 14.71
C GLN A 137 11.47 1.19 14.09
N HIS A 138 10.44 0.90 14.88
CA HIS A 138 9.06 1.10 14.46
C HIS A 138 8.71 2.60 14.35
N THR A 139 7.98 2.95 13.30
CA THR A 139 7.38 4.26 13.03
C THR A 139 5.97 4.05 12.47
N PHE A 140 5.17 5.10 12.37
CA PHE A 140 3.86 5.00 11.71
C PHE A 140 3.93 4.62 10.23
N THR A 141 5.08 4.81 9.58
CA THR A 141 5.29 4.46 8.16
C THR A 141 5.90 3.07 7.98
N SER A 142 6.27 2.38 9.06
CA SER A 142 6.93 1.07 9.03
C SER A 142 6.19 0.03 8.18
N TYR A 143 4.86 -0.03 8.25
CA TYR A 143 4.06 -0.91 7.39
C TYR A 143 4.37 -0.65 5.90
N GLN A 144 4.31 0.60 5.47
CA GLN A 144 4.47 0.97 4.07
C GLN A 144 5.89 0.69 3.57
N VAL A 145 6.90 0.93 4.41
CA VAL A 145 8.31 0.65 4.07
C VAL A 145 8.54 -0.84 3.88
N HIS A 146 8.07 -1.68 4.81
CA HIS A 146 8.26 -3.13 4.74
C HIS A 146 7.40 -3.77 3.64
N SER A 147 6.15 -3.33 3.50
CA SER A 147 5.27 -3.80 2.41
C SER A 147 5.84 -3.45 1.03
N ALA A 148 6.53 -2.31 0.90
CA ALA A 148 7.21 -1.91 -0.33
C ALA A 148 8.36 -2.84 -0.74
N ARG A 149 9.04 -3.49 0.22
CA ARG A 149 10.18 -4.39 -0.07
C ARG A 149 9.74 -5.67 -0.78
N SER A 150 8.59 -6.22 -0.40
CA SER A 150 8.03 -7.41 -1.03
C SER A 150 7.11 -7.09 -2.21
N TRP A 151 6.84 -5.81 -2.51
CA TRP A 151 5.89 -5.39 -3.54
C TRP A 151 6.08 -6.08 -4.88
N SER A 152 7.30 -6.06 -5.43
CA SER A 152 7.59 -6.61 -6.76
C SER A 152 7.34 -8.11 -6.81
N LEU A 153 7.77 -8.84 -5.78
CA LEU A 153 7.53 -10.28 -5.63
C LEU A 153 6.03 -10.58 -5.60
N ARG A 154 5.27 -9.83 -4.79
CA ARG A 154 3.82 -10.05 -4.65
C ARG A 154 3.07 -9.74 -5.94
N LEU A 155 3.48 -8.69 -6.67
CA LEU A 155 2.89 -8.34 -7.96
C LEU A 155 3.22 -9.37 -9.06
N GLU A 156 4.45 -9.91 -9.07
CA GLU A 156 4.86 -10.98 -9.99
C GLU A 156 4.04 -12.25 -9.73
N ILE A 157 3.95 -12.68 -8.48
CA ILE A 157 3.13 -13.83 -8.07
C ILE A 157 1.67 -13.61 -8.51
N SER A 158 1.07 -12.45 -8.22
CA SER A 158 -0.32 -12.17 -8.59
C SER A 158 -0.52 -12.18 -10.11
N GLN A 159 0.43 -11.63 -10.87
CA GLN A 159 0.38 -11.65 -12.33
C GLN A 159 0.42 -13.09 -12.86
N ARG A 160 1.26 -13.96 -12.29
CA ARG A 160 1.37 -15.37 -12.69
C ARG A 160 0.12 -16.17 -12.33
N LEU A 161 -0.47 -15.93 -11.15
CA LEU A 161 -1.66 -16.64 -10.67
C LEU A 161 -2.93 -16.22 -11.41
N PHE A 162 -3.09 -14.93 -11.71
CA PHE A 162 -4.34 -14.37 -12.23
C PHE A 162 -4.30 -14.03 -13.73
N SER A 163 -3.18 -14.30 -14.42
CA SER A 163 -3.14 -14.22 -15.88
C SER A 163 -4.12 -15.21 -16.52
N PRO A 164 -4.71 -14.88 -17.69
CA PRO A 164 -5.64 -15.77 -18.38
C PRO A 164 -5.07 -17.19 -18.51
N ARG A 165 -5.85 -18.17 -18.04
CA ARG A 165 -5.45 -19.59 -17.99
C ARG A 165 -5.00 -20.02 -19.39
N GLY A 166 -3.73 -20.39 -19.52
CA GLY A 166 -3.11 -20.85 -20.76
C GLY A 166 -1.81 -20.15 -21.16
N ALA A 167 -1.46 -19.00 -20.55
CA ALA A 167 -0.29 -18.23 -20.98
C ALA A 167 1.06 -18.74 -20.43
N ASN A 168 1.10 -19.35 -19.23
CA ASN A 168 2.27 -20.06 -18.67
C ASN A 168 1.90 -20.66 -17.29
N PRO A 169 1.69 -21.98 -17.14
CA PRO A 169 1.51 -22.59 -15.82
C PRO A 169 2.76 -22.39 -14.97
N LEU A 170 2.59 -22.29 -13.64
CA LEU A 170 3.72 -22.24 -12.71
C LEU A 170 4.51 -23.54 -12.78
N SER A 171 5.81 -23.44 -13.04
CA SER A 171 6.70 -24.59 -12.95
C SER A 171 7.00 -24.91 -11.49
N TYR A 172 7.42 -26.15 -11.20
CA TYR A 172 7.88 -26.50 -9.84
C TYR A 172 9.05 -25.62 -9.37
N GLU A 173 9.92 -25.20 -10.29
CA GLU A 173 11.04 -24.30 -9.99
C GLU A 173 10.55 -22.89 -9.62
N ASP A 174 9.55 -22.35 -10.33
CA ASP A 174 8.93 -21.07 -9.96
C ASP A 174 8.30 -21.13 -8.58
N ILE A 175 7.60 -22.23 -8.28
CA ILE A 175 6.97 -22.48 -6.99
C ILE A 175 8.02 -22.48 -5.88
N LEU A 176 9.11 -23.24 -6.04
CA LEU A 176 10.19 -23.31 -5.06
C LEU A 176 10.87 -21.95 -4.86
N ARG A 177 11.11 -21.21 -5.95
CA ARG A 177 11.64 -19.84 -5.92
C ARG A 177 10.74 -18.92 -5.10
N TYR A 178 9.45 -18.84 -5.44
CA TYR A 178 8.51 -17.96 -4.73
C TYR A 178 8.35 -18.35 -3.26
N THR A 179 8.31 -19.65 -2.92
CA THR A 179 8.29 -20.08 -1.51
C THR A 179 9.50 -19.55 -0.75
N HIS A 180 10.69 -19.68 -1.34
CA HIS A 180 11.93 -19.25 -0.72
C HIS A 180 11.93 -17.73 -0.52
N GLU A 181 11.63 -16.96 -1.56
CA GLU A 181 11.63 -15.50 -1.50
C GLU A 181 10.56 -14.95 -0.55
N VAL A 182 9.36 -15.55 -0.51
CA VAL A 182 8.33 -15.17 0.46
C VAL A 182 8.77 -15.50 1.89
N THR A 183 9.40 -16.65 2.12
CA THR A 183 9.91 -17.02 3.45
C THR A 183 10.99 -16.05 3.91
N GLN A 184 11.92 -15.70 3.03
CA GLN A 184 12.95 -14.71 3.32
C GLN A 184 12.33 -13.33 3.61
N ALA A 185 11.34 -12.90 2.84
CA ALA A 185 10.64 -11.65 3.09
C ALA A 185 9.89 -11.63 4.43
N ILE A 186 9.41 -12.79 4.91
CA ILE A 186 8.81 -12.95 6.24
C ILE A 186 9.88 -12.85 7.33
N ASP A 187 11.02 -13.51 7.15
CA ASP A 187 12.11 -13.52 8.14
C ASP A 187 12.80 -12.15 8.27
N ASP A 188 12.78 -11.34 7.22
CA ASP A 188 13.29 -9.97 7.19
C ASP A 188 12.44 -8.98 8.02
N ILE A 189 11.21 -9.34 8.42
CA ILE A 189 10.32 -8.45 9.17
C ILE A 189 10.77 -8.39 10.65
N PRO A 190 11.11 -7.19 11.17
CA PRO A 190 11.48 -7.04 12.57
C PRO A 190 10.26 -7.18 13.50
N SER A 191 10.44 -7.84 14.64
CA SER A 191 9.37 -8.09 15.63
C SER A 191 9.02 -6.87 16.52
N TRP A 192 9.76 -5.77 16.39
CA TRP A 192 9.54 -4.47 17.07
C TRP A 192 9.02 -4.54 18.51
N ASP A 193 9.59 -5.43 19.33
CA ASP A 193 9.22 -5.67 20.73
C ASP A 193 7.69 -5.73 20.99
N ALA A 194 6.94 -6.36 20.06
CA ALA A 194 5.49 -6.59 20.15
C ALA A 194 5.04 -7.34 21.42
N ASN A 195 5.99 -7.83 22.23
CA ASN A 195 5.76 -8.50 23.51
C ASN A 195 5.14 -7.59 24.60
N GLY A 196 5.19 -6.27 24.43
CA GLY A 196 4.62 -5.28 25.36
C GLY A 196 3.13 -4.97 25.20
N ALA A 197 2.41 -5.61 24.27
CA ALA A 197 1.05 -5.26 23.82
C ALA A 197 -0.10 -5.38 24.84
N LYS A 198 0.19 -5.54 26.14
CA LYS A 198 -0.83 -5.78 27.19
C LYS A 198 -1.74 -4.57 27.43
N GLU A 199 -1.31 -3.34 27.18
CA GLU A 199 -2.07 -2.10 27.45
C GLU A 199 -2.76 -1.50 26.21
N GLU A 200 -3.99 -0.99 26.36
CA GLU A 200 -4.91 -0.59 25.28
C GLU A 200 -4.42 0.49 24.31
N ASP A 201 -3.67 1.46 24.80
CA ASP A 201 -3.13 2.59 24.01
C ASP A 201 -1.60 2.54 23.85
N SER A 202 -0.97 1.39 24.12
CA SER A 202 0.49 1.31 24.05
C SER A 202 0.99 1.34 22.59
N PRO A 203 2.05 2.10 22.27
CA PRO A 203 2.72 2.04 20.96
C PRO A 203 3.16 0.61 20.59
N ALA A 204 3.34 -0.27 21.58
CA ALA A 204 3.62 -1.68 21.38
C ALA A 204 2.46 -2.46 20.73
N ARG A 205 1.21 -2.00 20.85
CA ARG A 205 0.07 -2.61 20.14
C ARG A 205 0.10 -2.27 18.65
N ILE A 206 0.43 -1.04 18.30
CA ILE A 206 0.51 -0.61 16.90
C ILE A 206 1.64 -1.38 16.20
N SER A 207 2.80 -1.53 16.85
CA SER A 207 3.88 -2.35 16.30
C SER A 207 3.49 -3.82 16.16
N ALA A 208 2.77 -4.39 17.13
CA ALA A 208 2.25 -5.76 17.05
C ALA A 208 1.22 -5.94 15.91
N VAL A 209 0.33 -4.99 15.69
CA VAL A 209 -0.65 -5.00 14.60
C VAL A 209 0.06 -4.90 13.25
N THR A 210 1.03 -3.97 13.12
CA THR A 210 1.83 -3.82 11.91
C THR A 210 2.57 -5.11 11.57
N TYR A 211 3.25 -5.70 12.55
CA TYR A 211 3.93 -6.98 12.42
C TYR A 211 2.96 -8.08 11.98
N THR A 212 1.85 -8.24 12.69
CA THR A 212 0.87 -9.29 12.40
C THR A 212 0.29 -9.16 11.00
N TYR A 213 -0.01 -7.93 10.57
CA TYR A 213 -0.59 -7.69 9.26
C TYR A 213 0.40 -7.95 8.12
N LEU A 214 1.67 -7.55 8.24
CA LEU A 214 2.72 -7.88 7.26
C LEU A 214 2.93 -9.41 7.17
N HIS A 215 2.96 -10.09 8.31
CA HIS A 215 3.07 -11.55 8.33
C HIS A 215 1.86 -12.23 7.69
N PHE A 216 0.65 -11.77 7.99
CA PHE A 216 -0.59 -12.32 7.43
C PHE A 216 -0.60 -12.17 5.91
N GLN A 217 -0.34 -10.96 5.41
CA GLN A 217 -0.27 -10.63 3.99
C GLN A 217 0.70 -11.53 3.22
N LEU A 218 1.89 -11.82 3.76
CA LEU A 218 2.86 -12.70 3.11
C LEU A 218 2.52 -14.19 3.26
N LYS A 219 1.92 -14.59 4.40
CA LYS A 219 1.49 -15.98 4.61
C LYS A 219 0.33 -16.37 3.69
N GLU A 220 -0.63 -15.47 3.44
CA GLU A 220 -1.72 -15.74 2.49
C GLU A 220 -1.19 -16.09 1.10
N LEU A 221 -0.11 -15.44 0.64
CA LEU A 221 0.53 -15.75 -0.64
C LEU A 221 1.13 -17.15 -0.67
N ARG A 222 1.64 -17.60 0.47
CA ARG A 222 2.17 -18.96 0.65
C ARG A 222 1.06 -20.01 0.69
N GLU A 223 -0.19 -19.64 0.88
CA GLU A 223 -1.32 -20.57 0.87
C GLU A 223 -2.00 -20.57 -0.50
N ILE A 224 -2.23 -19.39 -1.09
CA ILE A 224 -2.91 -19.21 -2.38
C ILE A 224 -2.11 -19.79 -3.57
N SER A 225 -0.77 -19.81 -3.50
CA SER A 225 0.04 -20.30 -4.63
C SER A 225 0.22 -21.83 -4.67
N PHE A 226 -0.38 -22.57 -3.73
CA PHE A 226 -0.02 -23.98 -3.45
C PHE A 226 -1.20 -24.95 -3.28
N GLU A 227 -2.43 -24.52 -3.59
CA GLU A 227 -3.62 -25.39 -3.82
C GLU A 227 -3.93 -25.51 -5.31
#